data_AF-A0A2R6EBH3-F1
#
_entry.id   AF-A0A2R6EBH3-F1
#
_cell.length_a   1.000
_cell.length_b   1.000
_cell.length_c   1.000
_cell.angle_alpha   90.00
_cell.angle_beta   90.00
_cell.angle_gamma   90.00
#
_symmetry.space_group_name_H-M   'P 1'
#
loop_
_entity.id
_entity.type
_entity.pdbx_description
1 polymer ?
#
loop_
_entity_poly.entity_id
_entity_poly.type
_entity_poly.pdbx_seq_one_letter_code
_entity_poly.pdbx_strand_id
1 'polypeptide(L)'
;AFAVSDVGSVSNADAIPQAADELLRLEGVTAVVVVGCKRDTLHLSGRSRDDRVHMGKALEAVVNDIPMASAGGHARMGGGQLSVEHMAGLGPDEGVDRTDLRDRIFDAMVGDV
;
A
#
# COMPACT_ATOMS: atom_id res chain seq x y z
N ALA A 1 11.10 -10.98 6.51
CA ALA A 1 11.00 -10.70 5.06
C ALA A 1 9.71 -9.92 4.80
N PHE A 2 9.65 -9.14 3.72
CA PHE A 2 8.48 -8.36 3.38
C PHE A 2 7.69 -9.04 2.25
N ALA A 3 6.38 -8.84 2.22
CA ALA A 3 5.54 -9.29 1.12
C ALA A 3 4.65 -8.14 0.63
N VAL A 4 4.53 -8.00 -0.69
CA VAL A 4 3.58 -7.09 -1.32
C VAL A 4 2.71 -7.90 -2.27
N SER A 5 1.40 -7.70 -2.20
CA SER A 5 0.44 -8.40 -3.04
C SER A 5 -0.52 -7.40 -3.68
N ASP A 6 -0.50 -7.29 -5.00
CA ASP A 6 -1.56 -6.63 -5.77
C ASP A 6 -2.59 -7.68 -6.17
N VAL A 7 -3.79 -7.60 -5.60
CA VAL A 7 -4.89 -8.54 -5.87
C VAL A 7 -5.78 -8.06 -7.03
N GLY A 8 -5.42 -6.97 -7.71
CA GLY A 8 -6.18 -6.44 -8.83
C GLY A 8 -7.57 -5.96 -8.42
N SER A 9 -8.56 -6.18 -9.28
CA SER A 9 -9.94 -5.73 -9.03
C SER A 9 -10.67 -6.65 -8.05
N VAL A 10 -11.30 -6.06 -7.03
CA VAL A 10 -12.08 -6.76 -6.01
C VAL A 10 -13.52 -6.27 -5.98
N SER A 11 -14.45 -7.18 -5.71
CA SER A 11 -15.87 -6.83 -5.48
C SER A 11 -16.09 -6.25 -4.07
N ASN A 12 -15.24 -6.64 -3.12
CA ASN A 12 -15.29 -6.18 -1.73
C ASN A 12 -13.92 -5.65 -1.27
N ALA A 13 -13.87 -4.38 -0.86
CA ALA A 13 -12.65 -3.76 -0.36
C ALA A 13 -12.23 -4.30 1.01
N ASP A 14 -13.18 -4.85 1.80
CA ASP A 14 -12.88 -5.44 3.12
C ASP A 14 -12.04 -6.72 3.00
N ALA A 15 -11.98 -7.34 1.82
CA ALA A 15 -11.11 -8.48 1.56
C ALA A 15 -9.62 -8.11 1.59
N ILE A 16 -9.28 -6.84 1.36
CA ILE A 16 -7.89 -6.37 1.31
C ILE A 16 -7.23 -6.38 2.70
N PRO A 17 -7.80 -5.75 3.75
CA PRO A 17 -7.25 -5.86 5.09
C PRO A 17 -7.26 -7.31 5.61
N GLN A 18 -8.28 -8.11 5.27
CA GLN A 18 -8.32 -9.53 5.64
C GLN A 18 -7.17 -10.32 5.00
N ALA A 19 -6.91 -10.09 3.70
CA ALA A 19 -5.77 -10.71 3.02
C ALA A 19 -4.43 -10.30 3.65
N ALA A 20 -4.27 -9.04 4.05
CA ALA A 20 -3.05 -8.58 4.72
C ALA A 20 -2.83 -9.29 6.07
N ASP A 21 -3.90 -9.49 6.84
CA ASP A 21 -3.85 -10.23 8.11
C ASP A 21 -3.48 -11.71 7.91
N GLU A 22 -4.01 -12.36 6.86
CA GLU A 22 -3.69 -13.76 6.54
C GLU A 22 -2.26 -13.92 6.01
N LEU A 23 -1.81 -13.05 5.11
CA LEU A 23 -0.44 -13.10 4.56
C LEU A 23 0.63 -12.85 5.64
N LEU A 24 0.32 -12.07 6.68
CA LEU A 24 1.22 -11.86 7.82
C LEU A 24 1.43 -13.13 8.67
N ARG A 25 0.58 -14.15 8.51
CA ARG A 25 0.73 -15.44 9.19
C ARG A 25 1.73 -16.36 8.50
N LEU A 26 2.12 -16.05 7.26
CA LEU A 26 3.10 -16.84 6.53
C LEU A 26 4.45 -16.82 7.24
N GLU A 27 5.11 -17.98 7.29
CA GLU A 27 6.40 -18.13 7.93
C GLU A 27 7.45 -17.22 7.27
N GLY A 28 8.25 -16.53 8.10
CA GLY A 28 9.30 -15.63 7.63
C GLY A 28 8.81 -14.24 7.18
N VAL A 29 7.50 -14.02 7.08
CA VAL A 29 6.93 -12.70 6.73
C VAL A 29 6.79 -11.83 7.99
N THR A 30 7.40 -10.66 7.96
CA THR A 30 7.45 -9.71 9.08
C THR A 30 6.71 -8.41 8.78
N ALA A 31 6.46 -8.08 7.52
CA ALA A 31 5.54 -7.01 7.13
C ALA A 31 4.88 -7.34 5.78
N VAL A 32 3.64 -6.91 5.62
CA VAL A 32 2.82 -7.13 4.44
C VAL A 32 2.12 -5.85 4.03
N VAL A 33 2.05 -5.59 2.73
CA VAL A 33 1.09 -4.64 2.14
C VAL A 33 0.29 -5.33 1.05
N VAL A 34 -1.04 -5.19 1.12
CA VAL A 34 -1.95 -5.66 0.07
C VAL A 34 -2.60 -4.46 -0.59
N VAL A 35 -2.62 -4.47 -1.92
CA VAL A 35 -3.25 -3.46 -2.77
C VAL A 35 -4.38 -4.11 -3.55
N GLY A 36 -5.53 -3.46 -3.61
CA GLY A 36 -6.65 -3.90 -4.45
C GLY A 36 -7.47 -2.73 -4.96
N CYS A 37 -8.19 -2.93 -6.07
CA CYS A 37 -8.97 -1.91 -6.73
C CYS A 37 -10.47 -2.17 -6.61
N LYS A 38 -11.24 -1.17 -6.22
CA LYS A 38 -12.70 -1.21 -6.26
C LYS A 38 -13.22 0.11 -6.81
N ARG A 39 -13.96 0.06 -7.92
CA ARG A 39 -14.58 1.24 -8.57
C ARG A 39 -13.56 2.38 -8.74
N ASP A 40 -12.45 2.08 -9.40
CA ASP A 40 -11.37 3.03 -9.73
C ASP A 40 -10.67 3.66 -8.53
N THR A 41 -10.90 3.13 -7.32
CA THR A 41 -10.16 3.47 -6.11
C THR A 41 -9.25 2.29 -5.76
N LEU A 42 -7.94 2.56 -5.70
CA LEU A 42 -7.00 1.67 -5.05
C LEU A 42 -7.12 1.81 -3.55
N HIS A 43 -7.12 0.67 -2.88
CA HIS A 43 -7.10 0.54 -1.43
C HIS A 43 -5.83 -0.22 -1.05
N LEU A 44 -5.10 0.33 -0.07
CA LEU A 44 -3.91 -0.28 0.51
C LEU A 44 -4.22 -0.71 1.93
N SER A 45 -3.76 -1.90 2.32
CA SER A 45 -3.75 -2.31 3.72
C SER A 45 -2.42 -2.91 4.09
N GLY A 46 -1.80 -2.33 5.11
CA GLY A 46 -0.51 -2.74 5.62
C GLY A 46 -0.62 -3.37 7.00
N ARG A 47 0.20 -4.38 7.26
CA ARG A 47 0.41 -5.01 8.57
C ARG A 47 1.89 -5.24 8.81
N SER A 48 2.37 -4.90 10.00
CA SER A 48 3.75 -5.15 10.39
C SER A 48 3.82 -5.91 11.70
N ARG A 49 4.70 -6.92 11.73
CA ARG A 49 5.27 -7.53 12.92
C ARG A 49 6.66 -7.03 13.29
N ASP A 50 7.24 -6.18 12.46
CA ASP A 50 8.57 -5.61 12.61
C ASP A 50 8.50 -4.20 13.19
N ASP A 51 9.13 -3.96 14.34
CA ASP A 51 9.13 -2.64 14.99
C ASP A 51 10.01 -1.61 14.27
N ARG A 52 10.84 -2.05 13.32
CA ARG A 52 11.61 -1.17 12.45
C ARG A 52 10.77 -0.53 11.35
N VAL A 53 9.60 -1.12 11.04
CA VAL A 53 8.71 -0.64 9.97
C VAL A 53 7.47 -0.01 10.59
N HIS A 54 7.39 1.33 10.58
CA HIS A 54 6.18 2.02 11.01
C HIS A 54 5.17 2.06 9.86
N MET A 55 4.26 1.08 9.82
CA MET A 55 3.39 0.83 8.67
C MET A 55 2.56 2.05 8.23
N GLY A 56 1.99 2.82 9.16
CA GLY A 56 1.25 4.04 8.82
C GLY A 56 2.10 5.08 8.06
N LYS A 57 3.32 5.34 8.54
CA LYS A 57 4.26 6.29 7.92
C LYS A 57 4.79 5.78 6.59
N ALA A 58 5.05 4.47 6.48
CA ALA A 58 5.47 3.84 5.23
C ALA A 58 4.40 4.03 4.14
N LEU A 59 3.12 3.74 4.43
CA LEU A 59 2.05 3.94 3.46
C LEU A 59 1.78 5.42 3.15
N GLU A 60 1.95 6.31 4.14
CA GLU A 60 1.87 7.76 3.92
C GLU A 60 2.96 8.23 2.96
N ALA A 61 4.21 7.78 3.13
CA ALA A 61 5.33 8.10 2.25
C ALA A 61 5.08 7.63 0.81
N VAL A 62 4.54 6.41 0.63
CA VAL A 62 4.23 5.82 -0.69
C VAL A 62 3.30 6.69 -1.53
N VAL A 63 2.34 7.38 -0.89
CA VAL A 63 1.27 8.09 -1.59
C VAL A 63 1.39 9.61 -1.51
N ASN A 64 2.43 10.16 -0.87
CA ASN A 64 2.47 11.59 -0.52
C ASN A 64 2.48 12.52 -1.74
N ASP A 65 3.01 12.05 -2.87
CA ASP A 65 3.18 12.79 -4.12
C ASP A 65 2.02 12.54 -5.09
N ILE A 66 1.08 11.65 -4.74
CA ILE A 66 -0.08 11.35 -5.56
C ILE A 66 -1.23 12.30 -5.18
N PRO A 67 -1.73 13.12 -6.11
CA PRO A 67 -2.80 14.05 -5.82
C PRO A 67 -4.06 13.36 -5.27
N MET A 68 -4.62 13.93 -4.20
CA MET A 68 -5.84 13.42 -3.55
C MET A 68 -5.72 11.96 -3.06
N ALA A 69 -4.51 11.45 -2.86
CA ALA A 69 -4.29 10.22 -2.12
C ALA A 69 -4.30 10.49 -0.61
N SER A 70 -4.65 9.48 0.17
CA SER A 70 -4.59 9.53 1.62
C SER A 70 -4.11 8.19 2.16
N ALA A 71 -3.13 8.22 3.04
CA ALA A 71 -2.73 7.04 3.81
C ALA A 71 -2.25 7.43 5.20
N GLY A 72 -2.20 6.45 6.09
CA GLY A 72 -1.73 6.64 7.45
C GLY A 72 -2.01 5.42 8.33
N GLY A 73 -1.92 5.62 9.64
CA GLY A 73 -2.22 4.59 10.63
C GLY A 73 -1.23 4.57 11.79
N HIS A 74 -0.94 3.38 12.29
CA HIS A 74 -0.10 3.11 13.45
C HIS A 74 1.20 2.38 13.05
N ALA A 75 2.06 2.14 14.03
CA ALA A 75 3.30 1.39 13.80
C ALA A 75 3.04 -0.01 13.20
N ARG A 76 1.98 -0.69 13.66
CA ARG A 76 1.70 -2.10 13.33
C ARG A 76 0.69 -2.31 12.20
N MET A 77 -0.05 -1.26 11.85
CA MET A 77 -1.11 -1.33 10.84
C MET A 77 -1.25 0.00 10.14
N GLY A 78 -1.52 -0.03 8.85
CA GLY A 78 -1.79 1.16 8.07
C GLY A 78 -2.83 0.89 7.00
N GLY A 79 -3.41 1.96 6.49
CA GLY A 79 -4.32 1.91 5.36
C GLY A 79 -4.11 3.12 4.47
N GLY A 80 -4.52 2.99 3.21
CA GLY A 80 -4.49 4.08 2.26
C GLY A 80 -5.51 3.91 1.16
N GLN A 81 -5.85 5.01 0.50
CA GLN A 81 -6.76 5.07 -0.62
C GLN A 81 -6.27 6.11 -1.61
N LEU A 82 -6.40 5.81 -2.90
CA LEU A 82 -6.09 6.75 -3.97
C LEU A 82 -6.85 6.40 -5.25
N SER A 83 -7.16 7.41 -6.06
CA SER A 83 -7.85 7.23 -7.34
C SER A 83 -6.86 6.75 -8.40
N VAL A 84 -7.27 5.79 -9.22
CA VAL A 84 -6.51 5.36 -10.41
C VAL A 84 -6.36 6.52 -11.40
N GLU A 85 -7.32 7.43 -11.45
CA GLU A 85 -7.23 8.63 -12.29
C GLU A 85 -6.06 9.54 -11.86
N HIS A 86 -5.92 9.81 -10.56
CA HIS A 86 -4.88 10.70 -10.06
C HIS A 86 -3.49 10.06 -10.05
N MET A 87 -3.42 8.73 -10.04
CA MET A 87 -2.18 8.00 -10.30
C MET A 87 -1.61 8.30 -11.68
N ALA A 88 -2.45 8.52 -12.69
CA ALA A 88 -1.97 8.81 -14.05
C ALA A 88 -1.26 10.17 -14.17
N GLY A 89 -1.20 10.97 -13.10
CA GLY A 89 -0.63 12.31 -13.08
C GLY A 89 -1.67 13.38 -13.43
N LEU A 90 -1.41 14.62 -13.00
CA LEU A 90 -2.19 15.79 -13.39
C LEU A 90 -1.33 16.71 -14.25
N GLY A 91 -1.72 16.93 -15.51
CA GLY A 91 -0.98 17.83 -16.40
C GLY A 91 0.29 17.20 -16.99
N PRO A 92 1.48 17.83 -16.90
CA PRO A 92 2.71 17.34 -17.53
C PRO A 92 3.46 16.28 -16.70
N ASP A 93 3.01 15.98 -15.48
CA ASP A 93 3.70 15.07 -14.57
C ASP A 93 3.56 13.61 -15.05
N GLU A 94 4.67 12.86 -15.05
CA GLU A 94 4.64 11.42 -15.24
C GLU A 94 3.93 10.80 -14.03
N GLY A 95 2.76 10.21 -14.27
CA GLY A 95 2.00 9.50 -13.25
C GLY A 95 2.77 8.34 -12.62
N VAL A 96 2.24 7.83 -11.52
CA VAL A 96 2.73 6.62 -10.85
C VAL A 96 1.93 5.44 -11.39
N ASP A 97 2.57 4.48 -12.05
CA ASP A 97 1.88 3.25 -12.45
C ASP A 97 1.81 2.22 -11.30
N ARG A 98 1.17 1.07 -11.54
CA ARG A 98 1.06 0.02 -10.50
C ARG A 98 2.40 -0.64 -10.16
N THR A 99 3.31 -0.75 -11.11
CA THR A 99 4.67 -1.27 -10.90
C THR A 99 5.45 -0.31 -10.02
N ASP A 100 5.40 0.99 -10.33
CA ASP A 100 6.05 2.03 -9.55
C ASP A 100 5.51 2.07 -8.13
N LEU A 101 4.19 1.99 -7.97
CA LEU A 101 3.54 1.95 -6.66
C LEU A 101 4.02 0.73 -5.86
N ARG A 102 4.12 -0.45 -6.49
CA ARG A 102 4.62 -1.66 -5.83
C ARG A 102 6.05 -1.50 -5.35
N ASP A 103 6.92 -0.94 -6.19
CA ASP A 103 8.33 -0.77 -5.88
C ASP A 103 8.53 0.27 -4.75
N ARG A 104 7.80 1.39 -4.80
CA ARG A 104 7.72 2.37 -3.70
C ARG A 104 7.27 1.75 -2.38
N ILE A 105 6.31 0.82 -2.40
CA ILE A 105 5.87 0.11 -1.20
C ILE A 105 7.01 -0.72 -0.60
N PHE A 106 7.82 -1.39 -1.43
CA PHE A 106 8.98 -2.12 -0.95
C PHE A 106 10.02 -1.19 -0.33
N ASP A 107 10.39 -0.11 -1.03
CA ASP A 107 11.38 0.87 -0.55
C ASP A 107 10.94 1.48 0.79
N ALA A 108 9.65 1.82 0.90
CA ALA A 108 9.08 2.38 2.12
C ALA A 108 9.12 1.40 3.31
N MET A 109 8.99 0.10 3.07
CA MET A 109 9.12 -0.90 4.13
C MET A 109 10.58 -1.19 4.50
N VAL A 110 11.54 -0.97 3.59
CA VAL A 110 12.98 -1.08 3.88
C VAL A 110 13.49 0.16 4.65
N GLY A 111 12.81 1.30 4.47
CA GLY A 111 13.19 2.58 5.08
C GLY A 111 14.01 3.47 4.15
N ASP A 112 13.89 3.25 2.83
CA ASP A 112 14.65 3.94 1.79
C ASP A 112 13.92 5.17 1.21
N VAL A 113 12.87 5.65 1.90
CA VAL A 113 12.01 6.81 1.51
C VAL A 113 12.14 8.00 2.45
#